data_AF-A0A176TAU0-F1
#
_entry.id   AF-A0A176TAU0-F1
#
_cell.length_a   1.000
_cell.length_b   1.000
_cell.length_c   1.000
_cell.angle_alpha   90.00
_cell.angle_beta   90.00
_cell.angle_gamma   90.00
#
_symmetry.space_group_name_H-M   'P 1'
#
loop_
_entity.id
_entity.type
_entity.pdbx_description
1 polymer ?
#
loop_
_entity_poly.entity_id
_entity_poly.type
_entity_poly.pdbx_seq_one_letter_code
_entity_poly.pdbx_strand_id
1 'polypeptide(L)'
;MIANAGYKNQQTVIGFAKWNNFYPINSTAKIFFVAVNFEEKTANIQPKKEETNNLLFTLNEARQKVKQIAILFKETKWANYFDDDIESLRFKVITEFINTNKTLQEIKREINIS
;
A
#
# COMPACT_ATOMS: atom_id res chain seq x y z
N MET A 1 -24.94 28.74 -47.57
CA MET A 1 -24.62 28.48 -46.15
C MET A 1 -23.12 28.28 -46.04
N ILE A 2 -22.44 29.08 -45.22
CA ILE A 2 -20.98 29.08 -45.07
C ILE A 2 -20.60 28.00 -44.05
N ALA A 3 -19.69 27.10 -44.41
CA ALA A 3 -19.21 26.03 -43.53
C ALA A 3 -18.27 26.63 -42.46
N ASN A 4 -18.65 26.50 -41.19
CA ASN A 4 -17.85 26.97 -40.06
C ASN A 4 -16.55 26.16 -39.94
N ALA A 5 -15.44 26.82 -40.27
CA ALA A 5 -14.10 26.40 -39.91
C ALA A 5 -13.86 26.60 -38.41
N GLY A 6 -13.19 25.64 -37.76
CA GLY A 6 -12.35 25.95 -36.59
C GLY A 6 -12.81 25.50 -35.20
N TYR A 7 -13.29 24.25 -35.01
CA TYR A 7 -13.32 23.65 -33.67
C TYR A 7 -12.34 22.48 -33.58
N LYS A 8 -11.13 22.75 -33.08
CA LYS A 8 -10.14 21.73 -32.71
C LYS A 8 -9.72 21.93 -31.26
N ASN A 9 -10.55 21.45 -30.34
CA ASN A 9 -10.36 21.60 -28.90
C ASN A 9 -9.50 20.45 -28.30
N GLN A 10 -8.50 19.97 -29.03
CA GLN A 10 -7.64 18.86 -28.60
C GLN A 10 -6.26 19.41 -28.20
N GLN A 11 -6.02 19.59 -26.91
CA GLN A 11 -4.69 19.83 -26.37
C GLN A 11 -3.94 18.49 -26.29
N THR A 12 -2.95 18.28 -27.15
CA THR A 12 -2.06 17.12 -27.05
C THR A 12 -1.11 17.33 -25.87
N VAL A 13 -1.41 16.67 -24.75
CA VAL A 13 -0.49 16.59 -23.61
C VAL A 13 0.42 15.39 -23.81
N ILE A 14 1.72 15.64 -23.98
CA ILE A 14 2.73 14.58 -24.08
C ILE A 14 3.25 14.30 -22.67
N GLY A 15 2.87 13.16 -22.10
CA GLY A 15 3.44 12.67 -20.84
C GLY A 15 4.82 12.08 -21.08
N PHE A 16 5.86 12.63 -20.45
CA PHE A 16 7.22 12.08 -20.51
C PHE A 16 7.47 11.15 -19.31
N ALA A 17 7.82 9.89 -19.59
CA ALA A 17 8.31 8.94 -18.60
C ALA A 17 9.53 8.21 -19.16
N LYS A 18 10.59 8.07 -18.35
CA LYS A 18 11.78 7.32 -18.78
C LYS A 18 11.47 5.82 -18.81
N TRP A 19 11.93 5.11 -19.84
CA TRP A 19 11.74 3.65 -19.97
C TRP A 19 12.26 2.87 -18.75
N ASN A 20 13.35 3.33 -18.13
CA ASN A 20 13.91 2.72 -16.92
C ASN A 20 13.01 2.80 -15.67
N ASN A 21 11.96 3.64 -15.70
CA ASN A 21 10.96 3.71 -14.64
C ASN A 21 9.83 2.67 -14.80
N PHE A 22 9.82 1.90 -15.90
CA PHE A 22 8.84 0.85 -16.14
C PHE A 22 9.36 -0.48 -15.60
N TYR A 23 8.77 -0.93 -14.49
CA TYR A 23 9.02 -2.26 -13.94
C TYR A 23 8.12 -3.28 -14.64
N PRO A 24 8.64 -4.43 -15.12
CA PRO A 24 7.82 -5.47 -15.72
C PRO A 24 6.74 -5.91 -14.74
N ILE A 25 5.49 -5.90 -15.20
CA ILE A 25 4.27 -6.18 -14.42
C ILE A 25 4.28 -7.58 -13.78
N ASN A 26 5.03 -8.50 -14.38
CA ASN A 26 5.18 -9.90 -13.97
C ASN A 26 6.45 -10.14 -13.14
N SER A 27 7.09 -9.07 -12.68
CA SER A 27 8.32 -9.20 -11.90
C SER A 27 7.98 -9.77 -10.52
N THR A 28 8.38 -11.02 -10.30
CA THR A 28 8.41 -11.67 -8.97
C THR A 28 9.53 -11.10 -8.08
N ALA A 29 10.17 -10.01 -8.51
CA ALA A 29 11.23 -9.37 -7.75
C ALA A 29 10.66 -8.72 -6.49
N LYS A 30 11.18 -9.14 -5.34
CA LYS A 30 10.91 -8.52 -4.04
C LYS A 30 11.78 -7.29 -3.88
N ILE A 31 11.34 -6.18 -4.48
CA ILE A 31 12.06 -4.90 -4.47
C ILE A 31 11.22 -3.74 -3.91
N PHE A 32 10.01 -4.03 -3.45
CA PHE A 32 9.10 -3.04 -2.89
C PHE A 32 8.91 -3.27 -1.39
N PHE A 33 8.75 -2.20 -0.63
CA PHE A 33 8.32 -2.27 0.76
C PHE A 33 7.06 -1.44 0.97
N VAL A 34 6.34 -1.72 2.04
CA VAL A 34 5.13 -0.98 2.42
C VAL A 34 5.51 0.04 3.49
N ALA A 35 5.41 1.32 3.16
CA ALA A 35 5.55 2.41 4.12
C ALA A 35 4.18 2.80 4.65
N VAL A 36 4.04 2.85 5.97
CA VAL A 36 2.78 3.19 6.64
C VAL A 36 2.97 4.51 7.38
N ASN A 37 2.06 5.45 7.16
CA ASN A 37 1.93 6.65 7.95
C ASN A 37 0.74 6.48 8.90
N PHE A 38 1.00 6.35 10.21
CA PHE A 38 -0.04 6.18 11.22
C PHE A 38 -0.80 7.47 11.53
N GLU A 39 -0.15 8.63 11.40
CA GLU A 39 -0.78 9.94 11.60
C GLU A 39 -1.80 10.22 10.50
N GLU A 40 -1.40 10.02 9.24
CA GLU A 40 -2.29 10.20 8.09
C GLU A 40 -3.19 8.98 7.82
N LYS A 41 -2.95 7.86 8.52
CA LYS A 41 -3.67 6.58 8.33
C LYS A 41 -3.60 6.08 6.88
N THR A 42 -2.44 6.26 6.24
CA THR A 42 -2.19 5.87 4.85
C THR A 42 -1.08 4.82 4.75
N ALA A 43 -1.13 4.01 3.70
CA ALA A 43 -0.10 3.04 3.38
C ALA A 43 0.27 3.15 1.90
N ASN A 44 1.56 3.25 1.61
CA ASN A 44 2.09 3.47 0.27
C ASN A 44 3.16 2.43 -0.06
N ILE A 45 3.24 2.06 -1.34
CA ILE A 45 4.27 1.15 -1.85
C ILE A 45 5.46 2.00 -2.27
N GLN A 46 6.64 1.67 -1.74
CA GLN A 46 7.88 2.36 -2.05
C GLN A 46 8.88 1.36 -2.63
N PRO A 47 9.64 1.74 -3.68
CA PRO A 47 10.74 0.91 -4.16
C PRO A 47 11.90 0.98 -3.18
N LYS A 48 12.69 -0.09 -3.10
CA LYS A 48 13.92 -0.14 -2.31
C LYS A 48 14.85 1.01 -2.73
N LYS A 49 15.01 1.99 -1.84
CA LYS A 49 16.04 3.04 -1.89
C LYS A 49 16.97 2.77 -0.71
N GLU A 50 18.02 2.00 -0.97
CA GLU A 50 19.24 1.76 -0.15
C GLU A 50 19.09 1.55 1.39
N GLU A 51 19.70 0.45 1.90
CA GLU A 51 19.90 0.12 3.32
C GLU A 51 18.71 0.18 4.30
N THR A 52 17.49 -0.05 3.83
CA THR A 52 16.38 -0.33 4.74
C THR A 52 16.34 -1.82 5.08
N ASN A 53 16.39 -2.17 6.38
CA ASN A 53 16.12 -3.51 6.92
C ASN A 53 14.63 -3.92 6.78
N ASN A 54 13.90 -3.27 5.88
CA ASN A 54 12.48 -3.47 5.69
C ASN A 54 12.25 -4.73 4.87
N LEU A 55 11.19 -5.47 5.23
CA LEU A 55 10.82 -6.66 4.48
C LEU A 55 10.41 -6.27 3.06
N LEU A 56 11.04 -6.92 2.08
CA LEU A 56 10.79 -6.69 0.68
C LEU A 56 9.73 -7.66 0.15
N PHE A 57 8.83 -7.13 -0.66
CA PHE A 57 7.68 -7.81 -1.24
C PHE A 57 7.64 -7.60 -2.75
N THR A 58 6.94 -8.49 -3.43
CA THR A 58 6.55 -8.26 -4.82
C THR A 58 5.51 -7.14 -4.90
N LEU A 59 5.35 -6.56 -6.08
CA LEU A 59 4.35 -5.52 -6.31
C LEU A 59 2.92 -6.00 -5.98
N ASN A 60 2.61 -7.27 -6.28
CA ASN A 60 1.30 -7.85 -5.99
C ASN A 60 1.07 -8.02 -4.48
N GLU A 61 2.05 -8.56 -3.76
CA GLU A 61 2.00 -8.70 -2.30
C GLU A 61 1.88 -7.33 -1.62
N ALA A 62 2.71 -6.36 -2.02
CA ALA A 62 2.67 -5.01 -1.47
C ALA A 62 1.31 -4.33 -1.68
N ARG A 63 0.70 -4.47 -2.87
CA ARG A 63 -0.66 -3.96 -3.16
C ARG A 63 -1.71 -4.61 -2.26
N GLN A 64 -1.65 -5.93 -2.10
CA GLN A 64 -2.57 -6.65 -1.21
C GLN A 64 -2.41 -6.22 0.24
N LYS A 65 -1.17 -6.01 0.70
CA LYS A 65 -0.89 -5.50 2.05
C LYS A 65 -1.43 -4.09 2.26
N VAL A 66 -1.13 -3.16 1.35
CA VAL A 66 -1.65 -1.77 1.41
C VAL A 66 -3.17 -1.74 1.45
N LYS A 67 -3.85 -2.56 0.62
CA LYS A 67 -5.31 -2.65 0.63
C LYS A 67 -5.85 -3.13 1.97
N GLN A 68 -5.23 -4.15 2.57
CA GLN A 68 -5.64 -4.65 3.89
C GLN A 68 -5.38 -3.63 5.00
N ILE A 69 -4.25 -2.91 4.96
CA ILE A 69 -3.92 -1.85 5.92
C ILE A 69 -4.93 -0.70 5.82
N ALA A 70 -5.30 -0.28 4.61
CA ALA A 70 -6.33 0.73 4.40
C ALA A 70 -7.69 0.31 5.00
N ILE A 71 -8.04 -0.98 4.90
CA ILE A 71 -9.24 -1.53 5.55
C ILE A 71 -9.10 -1.49 7.08
N LEU A 72 -7.94 -1.83 7.66
CA LEU A 72 -7.69 -1.74 9.10
C LEU A 72 -7.83 -0.31 9.66
N PHE A 73 -7.44 0.70 8.87
CA PHE A 73 -7.62 2.09 9.25
C PHE A 73 -9.08 2.55 9.15
N LYS A 74 -9.83 2.05 8.17
CA LYS A 74 -11.24 2.40 7.96
C LYS A 74 -12.19 1.68 8.92
N GLU A 75 -11.95 0.40 9.17
CA GLU A 75 -12.82 -0.47 9.97
C GLU A 75 -12.29 -0.61 11.40
N THR A 76 -13.18 -0.50 12.37
CA THR A 76 -12.87 -0.63 13.80
C THR A 76 -13.46 -1.90 14.42
N LYS A 77 -14.39 -2.57 13.72
CA LYS A 77 -15.12 -3.75 14.25
C LYS A 77 -14.20 -4.89 14.68
N TRP A 78 -13.08 -5.06 14.00
CA TRP A 78 -12.10 -6.09 14.35
C TRP A 78 -11.39 -5.81 15.68
N ALA A 79 -11.28 -4.54 16.08
CA ALA A 79 -10.64 -4.13 17.34
C ALA A 79 -11.56 -4.35 18.55
N ASN A 80 -12.89 -4.39 18.35
CA ASN A 80 -13.86 -4.65 19.43
C ASN A 80 -13.70 -6.02 20.11
N TYR A 81 -12.97 -6.94 19.48
CA TYR A 81 -12.67 -8.26 20.04
C TYR A 81 -11.44 -8.27 20.95
N PHE A 82 -10.81 -7.11 21.16
CA PHE A 82 -9.61 -6.93 21.97
C PHE A 82 -9.91 -5.91 23.07
N ASP A 83 -9.30 -6.09 24.24
CA ASP A 83 -9.46 -5.21 25.42
C ASP A 83 -8.50 -3.99 25.37
N ASP A 84 -7.72 -3.87 24.30
CA ASP A 84 -6.67 -2.86 24.11
C ASP A 84 -7.20 -1.66 23.29
N ASP A 85 -6.50 -0.51 23.39
CA ASP A 85 -6.85 0.67 22.59
C ASP A 85 -6.69 0.41 21.08
N ILE A 86 -7.63 0.90 20.27
CA ILE A 86 -7.65 0.66 18.83
C ILE A 86 -6.43 1.21 18.10
N GLU A 87 -5.88 2.34 18.53
CA GLU A 87 -4.70 2.93 17.92
C GLU A 87 -3.46 2.10 18.25
N SER A 88 -3.37 1.62 19.51
CA SER A 88 -2.33 0.69 19.94
C SER A 88 -2.40 -0.65 19.18
N LEU A 89 -3.60 -1.19 18.98
CA LEU A 89 -3.81 -2.41 18.19
C LEU A 89 -3.43 -2.22 16.73
N ARG A 90 -3.84 -1.10 16.13
CA ARG A 90 -3.46 -0.77 14.74
C ARG A 90 -1.95 -0.70 14.61
N PHE A 91 -1.28 -0.03 15.54
CA PHE A 91 0.16 0.07 15.53
C PHE A 91 0.82 -1.31 15.61
N LYS A 92 0.45 -2.15 16.60
CA LYS A 92 0.97 -3.52 16.74
C LYS A 92 0.70 -4.37 15.49
N VAL A 93 -0.57 -4.47 15.06
CA VAL A 93 -0.99 -5.31 13.93
C VAL A 93 -0.30 -4.88 12.64
N ILE A 94 -0.30 -3.59 12.32
CA ILE A 94 0.25 -3.11 11.05
C ILE A 94 1.77 -3.22 11.05
N THR A 95 2.44 -2.92 12.17
CA THR A 95 3.89 -3.07 12.31
C THR A 95 4.31 -4.53 12.12
N GLU A 96 3.64 -5.48 12.76
CA GLU A 96 3.89 -6.91 12.54
C GLU A 96 3.58 -7.31 11.08
N PHE A 97 2.52 -6.76 10.50
CA PHE A 97 2.11 -7.11 9.14
C PHE A 97 3.08 -6.61 8.06
N ILE A 98 3.76 -5.49 8.26
CA ILE A 98 4.76 -5.01 7.30
C ILE A 98 6.14 -5.64 7.52
N ASN A 99 6.45 -6.08 8.74
CA ASN A 99 7.73 -6.70 9.08
C ASN A 99 7.74 -8.23 8.92
N THR A 100 6.58 -8.87 8.77
CA THR A 100 6.47 -10.32 8.63
C THR A 100 5.74 -10.73 7.34
N ASN A 101 5.95 -11.99 6.95
CA ASN A 101 5.18 -12.63 5.88
C ASN A 101 3.84 -13.23 6.39
N LYS A 102 3.47 -12.98 7.66
CA LYS A 102 2.23 -13.49 8.24
C LYS A 102 1.01 -12.80 7.64
N THR A 103 -0.10 -13.50 7.62
CA THR A 103 -1.41 -12.96 7.27
C THR A 103 -1.99 -12.13 8.41
N LEU A 104 -2.93 -11.23 8.11
CA LEU A 104 -3.66 -10.48 9.14
C LEU A 104 -4.33 -11.39 10.17
N GLN A 105 -4.80 -12.58 9.74
CA GLN A 105 -5.48 -13.53 10.62
C GLN A 105 -4.52 -14.15 11.62
N GLU A 106 -3.32 -14.53 11.19
CA GLU A 106 -2.29 -15.06 12.09
C GLU A 106 -1.89 -14.03 13.15
N ILE A 107 -1.61 -12.79 12.71
CA ILE A 107 -1.21 -11.69 13.62
C ILE A 107 -2.31 -11.39 14.64
N LYS A 108 -3.57 -11.29 14.20
CA LYS A 108 -4.71 -11.08 15.11
C LYS A 108 -4.85 -12.20 16.13
N ARG A 109 -4.57 -13.44 15.72
CA ARG A 109 -4.66 -14.61 16.59
C ARG A 109 -3.55 -14.61 17.65
N GLU A 110 -2.33 -14.23 17.27
CA GLU A 110 -1.21 -14.10 18.21
C GLU A 110 -1.45 -12.99 19.25
N ILE A 111 -1.99 -11.84 18.83
CA ILE A 111 -2.32 -10.73 19.73
C ILE A 111 -3.43 -11.10 20.71
N ASN A 112 -4.40 -11.95 20.31
CA ASN A 112 -5.48 -12.38 21.19
C ASN A 112 -5.06 -13.46 22.20
N ILE A 113 -3.91 -14.11 21.98
CA ILE A 113 -3.38 -15.18 22.84
C ILE A 113 -2.32 -14.66 23.82
N SER A 114 -1.79 -13.45 23.58
CA SER A 114 -0.74 -12.80 24.38
C SER A 114 -1.31 -11.88 25.43
#